data_AF-A0A0H5BWG9-F1
#
_entry.id   AF-A0A0H5BWG9-F1
#
_cell.length_a   1.000
_cell.length_b   1.000
_cell.length_c   1.000
_cell.angle_alpha   90.00
_cell.angle_beta   90.00
_cell.angle_gamma   90.00
#
_symmetry.space_group_name_H-M   'P 1'
#
loop_
_entity.id
_entity.type
_entity.pdbx_description
1 polymer ?
#
loop_
_entity_poly.entity_id
_entity_poly.type
_entity_poly.pdbx_seq_one_letter_code
_entity_poly.pdbx_strand_id
1 'polypeptide(L)' 'MNLKIKKFNKRSKQELYSKLFELLREEFNFRVKRVVYPKTVKGTHFLKNVRRDIAIIKMLLDQDVGSVYDA' A
#
# COMPACT_ATOMS: atom_id res chain seq x y z
N MET A 1 1.96 3.66 -8.90
CA MET A 1 2.94 2.65 -8.48
C MET A 1 2.32 1.27 -8.72
N ASN A 2 3.11 0.26 -9.08
CA ASN A 2 2.63 -1.09 -9.37
C ASN A 2 3.66 -2.03 -8.75
N LEU A 3 3.43 -2.42 -7.49
CA LEU A 3 4.33 -3.26 -6.73
C LEU A 3 4.49 -4.63 -7.41
N LYS A 4 5.72 -4.96 -7.85
CA LYS A 4 6.03 -6.31 -8.32
C LYS A 4 6.15 -7.23 -7.09
N ILE A 5 5.14 -8.08 -6.88
CA ILE A 5 5.02 -9.04 -5.76
C ILE A 5 6.33 -9.80 -5.48
N LYS A 6 7.04 -10.23 -6.53
CA LYS A 6 8.34 -10.94 -6.41
C LYS A 6 9.42 -10.18 -5.63
N LYS A 7 9.38 -8.84 -5.57
CA LYS A 7 10.35 -8.02 -4.82
C LYS A 7 10.06 -7.94 -3.33
N PHE A 8 8.84 -8.30 -2.90
CA PHE A 8 8.38 -8.11 -1.53
C PHE A 8 8.39 -9.39 -0.70
N ASN A 9 8.36 -10.57 -1.34
CA ASN A 9 8.52 -11.86 -0.65
C ASN A 9 9.86 -12.03 0.09
N LYS A 10 10.87 -11.20 -0.20
CA LYS A 10 12.18 -11.22 0.49
C LYS A 10 12.34 -10.17 1.59
N ARG A 11 11.32 -9.34 1.83
CA ARG A 11 11.39 -8.25 2.82
C ARG A 11 10.98 -8.74 4.21
N SER A 12 11.56 -8.15 5.25
CA SER A 12 11.15 -8.43 6.64
C SER A 12 9.76 -7.85 6.94
N LYS A 13 9.06 -8.40 7.95
CA LYS A 13 7.78 -7.85 8.42
C LYS A 13 7.87 -6.35 8.72
N GLN A 14 8.98 -5.90 9.31
CA GLN A 14 9.22 -4.50 9.63
C GLN A 14 9.29 -3.60 8.39
N GLU A 15 9.92 -4.06 7.31
CA GLU A 15 9.95 -3.35 6.03
C GLU A 15 8.57 -3.31 5.35
N LEU A 16 7.78 -4.38 5.48
CA LEU A 16 6.41 -4.42 4.98
C LEU A 16 5.51 -3.42 5.72
N TYR A 17 5.58 -3.37 7.06
CA TYR A 17 4.87 -2.37 7.85
C TYR A 17 5.32 -0.95 7.54
N SER A 18 6.64 -0.71 7.44
CA SER A 18 7.16 0.60 7.05
C SER A 18 6.59 1.03 5.70
N LYS A 19 6.60 0.13 4.71
CA LYS A 19 6.05 0.44 3.39
C LYS A 19 4.54 0.65 3.40
N LEU A 20 3.80 -0.08 4.23
CA LEU A 20 2.36 0.13 4.42
C LEU A 20 2.09 1.55 4.94
N PHE A 21 2.83 2.02 5.95
CA PHE A 21 2.68 3.37 6.49
C PHE A 21 2.99 4.46 5.47
N GLU A 22 4.02 4.27 4.63
CA GLU A 22 4.32 5.19 3.53
C GLU A 22 3.14 5.31 2.56
N LEU A 23 2.57 4.18 2.12
CA LEU A 23 1.45 4.16 1.17
C LEU A 23 0.18 4.79 1.77
N LEU A 24 -0.10 4.54 3.05
CA LEU A 24 -1.22 5.17 3.75
C LEU A 24 -1.05 6.69 3.84
N ARG A 25 0.19 7.17 4.08
CA ARG A 25 0.51 8.60 4.07
C ARG A 25 0.36 9.19 2.67
N GLU A 26 0.82 8.50 1.64
CA GLU A 26 0.61 8.91 0.24
C GLU A 26 -0.88 9.00 -0.12
N GLU A 27 -1.69 8.02 0.31
CA GLU A 27 -3.14 8.03 0.12
C GLU A 27 -3.78 9.25 0.79
N PHE A 28 -3.43 9.49 2.07
CA PHE A 28 -3.93 10.63 2.83
C PHE A 28 -3.55 11.96 2.15
N ASN A 29 -2.28 12.14 1.82
CA ASN A 29 -1.78 13.34 1.15
C ASN A 29 -2.50 13.58 -0.19
N PHE A 30 -2.77 12.52 -0.96
CA PHE A 30 -3.51 12.63 -2.20
C PHE A 30 -4.96 13.05 -1.95
N ARG A 31 -5.64 12.49 -0.93
CA ARG A 31 -7.00 12.87 -0.55
C ARG A 31 -7.06 14.34 -0.10
N VAL A 32 -6.12 14.78 0.74
CA VAL A 32 -6.01 16.18 1.18
C VAL A 32 -5.77 17.09 -0.02
N LYS A 33 -4.81 16.79 -0.90
CA LYS A 33 -4.56 17.59 -2.11
C LYS A 33 -5.78 17.68 -3.02
N ARG A 34 -6.58 16.62 -3.12
CA ARG A 34 -7.82 16.63 -3.91
C ARG A 34 -8.87 17.58 -3.33
N VAL A 35 -8.91 17.74 -2.00
CA VAL A 35 -9.82 18.67 -1.33
C VAL A 35 -9.30 20.11 -1.39
N VAL A 36 -8.02 20.32 -1.07
CA VAL A 36 -7.42 21.66 -0.97
C VAL A 36 -7.09 22.27 -2.34
N TYR A 37 -6.65 21.44 -3.30
CA TYR A 37 -6.22 21.86 -4.64
C TYR A 37 -6.93 21.08 -5.76
N PRO A 38 -8.27 21.14 -5.87
CA PRO A 38 -9.04 20.28 -6.79
C PRO A 38 -8.67 20.46 -8.28
N LYS A 39 -8.15 21.62 -8.68
CA LYS A 39 -7.74 21.90 -10.07
C LYS A 39 -6.37 21.34 -10.46
N THR A 40 -5.54 20.92 -9.49
CA THR A 40 -4.17 20.42 -9.75
C THR A 40 -4.08 18.89 -9.74
N VAL A 41 -5.09 18.20 -9.21
CA VAL A 41 -5.09 16.74 -9.08
C VAL A 41 -5.65 16.10 -10.35
N LYS A 42 -4.78 15.82 -11.32
CA LYS A 42 -5.12 15.04 -12.52
C LYS A 42 -4.85 13.55 -12.28
N GLY A 43 -5.90 12.72 -12.36
CA GLY A 43 -5.80 11.26 -12.47
C GLY A 43 -6.21 10.46 -11.23
N THR A 44 -7.36 9.76 -11.32
CA THR A 44 -7.84 8.78 -10.34
C THR A 44 -7.00 7.49 -10.30
N HIS A 45 -6.16 7.26 -11.32
CA HIS A 45 -5.30 6.09 -11.44
C HIS A 45 -4.25 6.00 -10.33
N PHE A 46 -3.76 7.13 -9.81
CA PHE A 46 -2.80 7.14 -8.71
C PHE A 46 -3.38 6.49 -7.45
N LEU A 47 -4.58 6.91 -7.04
CA LEU A 47 -5.27 6.36 -5.88
C LEU A 47 -5.61 4.88 -6.04
N LYS A 48 -6.04 4.48 -7.25
CA LYS A 48 -6.32 3.08 -7.59
C LYS A 48 -5.07 2.21 -7.41
N ASN A 49 -3.92 2.73 -7.81
CA ASN A 49 -2.65 2.05 -7.70
C ASN A 49 -2.18 1.95 -6.23
N VAL A 50 -2.23 3.04 -5.47
CA VAL A 50 -1.87 3.04 -4.04
C VAL A 50 -2.74 2.05 -3.23
N ARG A 51 -4.05 1.99 -3.51
CA ARG A 51 -4.94 1.03 -2.84
C ARG A 51 -4.63 -0.42 -3.16
N ARG A 52 -4.29 -0.74 -4.41
CA ARG A 52 -3.84 -2.09 -4.79
C ARG A 52 -2.55 -2.45 -4.09
N ASP A 53 -1.60 -1.50 -4.06
CA ASP A 53 -0.31 -1.68 -3.42
C ASP A 53 -0.49 -1.96 -1.90
N ILE A 54 -1.42 -1.26 -1.23
CA ILE A 54 -1.80 -1.53 0.18
C ILE A 54 -2.38 -2.94 0.34
N ALA A 55 -3.30 -3.36 -0.54
CA ALA A 55 -3.91 -4.68 -0.46
C ALA A 55 -2.88 -5.82 -0.60
N ILE A 56 -1.90 -5.66 -1.51
CA ILE A 56 -0.81 -6.61 -1.70
C ILE A 56 0.06 -6.71 -0.44
N ILE A 57 0.42 -5.59 0.18
CA ILE A 57 1.23 -5.61 1.41
C ILE A 57 0.48 -6.26 2.57
N LYS A 58 -0.81 -5.97 2.72
CA LYS A 58 -1.66 -6.63 3.72
C LYS A 58 -1.71 -8.14 3.49
N MET A 59 -1.94 -8.57 2.25
CA MET A 59 -1.90 -9.99 1.89
C MET A 59 -0.55 -10.63 2.25
N LEU A 60 0.58 -9.97 1.97
CA LEU A 60 1.91 -10.51 2.30
C LEU A 60 2.14 -10.59 3.81
N LEU A 61 1.62 -9.63 4.58
CA LEU A 61 1.66 -9.67 6.05
C LEU A 61 0.79 -10.82 6.60
N ASP A 62 -0.37 -11.06 6.00
CA ASP A 62 -1.32 -12.11 6.42
C ASP A 62 -0.87 -13.52 5.99
N GLN A 63 -0.18 -13.66 4.85
CA GLN A 63 0.43 -14.93 4.43
C GLN A 63 1.45 -15.47 5.44
N ASP A 64 2.08 -14.57 6.20
CA ASP A 64 3.02 -14.90 7.27
C ASP A 64 2.31 -15.15 8.62
N VAL A 65 0.98 -14.99 8.67
CA VAL A 65 0.12 -15.20 9.83
C VAL A 65 -0.78 -16.43 9.66
N GLY A 66 -1.08 -16.85 8.42
CA GLY A 66 -1.82 -18.08 8.13
C GLY A 66 -1.15 -19.35 8.67
N SER A 67 0.18 -19.36 8.86
CA SER A 67 0.87 -20.47 9.53
C SER A 67 0.59 -20.58 11.03
N VAL A 68 -0.01 -19.57 11.66
CA VAL A 68 -0.25 -19.50 13.11
C VAL A 68 -1.68 -19.92 13.48
N TYR A 69 -2.63 -19.89 12.54
CA TYR A 69 -4.03 -20.26 12.76
C TYR A 69 -4.43 -21.60 12.13
N ASP A 70 -3.59 -22.18 11.26
CA ASP A 70 -3.80 -23.50 10.64
C ASP A 70 -3.02 -24.64 11.35
N ALA A 71 -2.73 -24.52 12.65
CA ALA A 71 -2.04 -25.54 13.47
C ALA A 71 -2.87 -25.96 14.69
#